data_AF-A0A0C2D8R1-F1
#
_entry.id   AF-A0A0C2D8R1-F1
#
_cell.length_a   1.000
_cell.length_b   1.000
_cell.length_c   1.000
_cell.angle_alpha   90.00
_cell.angle_beta   90.00
_cell.angle_gamma   90.00
#
_symmetry.space_group_name_H-M   'P 1'
#
loop_
_entity.id
_entity.type
_entity.pdbx_description
1 polymer ?
#
loop_
_entity_poly.entity_id
_entity_poly.type
_entity_poly.pdbx_seq_one_letter_code
_entity_poly.pdbx_strand_id
1 'polypeptide(L)'
;MGVTCVDCHMPLVGDGAGRHHNHRVAGAADEWLVAQALDVSTSAHRQGERIEVTMRVEAADVGHRVPTGDVFRRLRVAAWTDGGDPVERWLGREFAAVTASTGEGFRLRPVLDSRVPAPGDGEAVELRLSVPDAEGPLHWSVELHRMPVATASQRNFDPETVKVTAAYGSIELER
;
A
#
# COMPACT_ATOMS: atom_id res chain seq x y z
N MET A 1 -0.63 -18.50 -15.05
CA MET A 1 -0.81 -17.61 -16.22
C MET A 1 -0.63 -16.20 -15.69
N GLY A 2 0.22 -15.38 -16.30
CA GLY A 2 0.43 -14.01 -15.84
C GLY A 2 -0.67 -13.09 -16.36
N VAL A 3 -1.18 -12.23 -15.50
CA VAL A 3 -2.09 -11.14 -15.90
C VAL A 3 -1.30 -10.10 -16.68
N THR A 4 -1.75 -9.75 -17.90
CA THR A 4 -1.09 -8.68 -18.67
C THR A 4 -1.58 -7.31 -18.22
N CYS A 5 -0.81 -6.26 -18.54
CA CYS A 5 -1.19 -4.88 -18.25
C CYS A 5 -2.56 -4.53 -18.86
N VAL A 6 -2.87 -5.06 -20.05
CA VAL A 6 -4.12 -4.80 -20.78
C VAL A 6 -5.28 -5.53 -20.12
N ASP A 7 -5.10 -6.77 -19.68
CA ASP A 7 -6.18 -7.55 -19.07
C ASP A 7 -6.72 -6.86 -17.79
N CYS A 8 -5.81 -6.29 -16.98
CA CYS A 8 -6.16 -5.61 -15.74
C CYS A 8 -6.59 -4.15 -15.94
N HIS A 9 -5.81 -3.34 -16.68
CA HIS A 9 -6.10 -1.90 -16.81
C HIS A 9 -7.06 -1.55 -17.96
N MET A 10 -7.26 -2.46 -18.90
CA MET A 10 -8.16 -2.29 -20.05
C MET A 10 -9.06 -3.52 -20.22
N PRO A 11 -9.85 -3.90 -19.21
CA PRO A 11 -10.64 -5.12 -19.26
C PRO A 11 -11.62 -5.09 -20.44
N LEU A 12 -11.91 -6.28 -20.99
CA LEU A 12 -12.92 -6.43 -22.02
C LEU A 12 -14.30 -6.13 -21.42
N VAL A 13 -15.05 -5.25 -22.09
CA VAL A 13 -16.41 -4.85 -21.71
C VAL A 13 -17.34 -5.00 -22.92
N GLY A 14 -18.64 -5.10 -22.64
CA GLY A 14 -19.68 -5.36 -23.65
C GLY A 14 -19.71 -6.82 -24.12
N ASP A 15 -20.69 -7.14 -24.97
CA ASP A 15 -20.98 -8.51 -25.40
C ASP A 15 -21.02 -8.66 -26.93
N GLY A 16 -20.75 -9.88 -27.41
CA GLY A 16 -20.83 -10.23 -28.83
C GLY A 16 -19.97 -9.34 -29.73
N ALA A 17 -20.57 -8.79 -30.79
CA ALA A 17 -19.89 -7.87 -31.72
C ALA A 17 -19.55 -6.50 -31.09
N GLY A 18 -20.15 -6.16 -29.94
CA GLY A 18 -19.86 -4.92 -29.20
C GLY A 18 -18.73 -5.06 -28.18
N ARG A 19 -18.10 -6.24 -28.07
CA ARG A 19 -17.03 -6.51 -27.11
C ARG A 19 -15.78 -5.72 -27.49
N HIS A 20 -15.26 -4.91 -26.55
CA HIS A 20 -14.06 -4.08 -26.77
C HIS A 20 -13.31 -3.87 -25.45
N HIS A 21 -12.05 -3.43 -25.53
CA HIS A 21 -11.27 -3.07 -24.34
C HIS A 21 -11.72 -1.72 -23.77
N ASN A 22 -11.84 -1.63 -22.45
CA ASN A 22 -12.12 -0.38 -21.77
C ASN A 22 -10.88 0.53 -21.77
N HIS A 23 -11.01 1.76 -22.27
CA HIS A 23 -9.90 2.72 -22.36
C HIS A 23 -9.91 3.76 -21.23
N ARG A 24 -10.67 3.55 -20.14
CA ARG A 24 -10.60 4.42 -18.94
C ARG A 24 -9.22 4.34 -18.27
N VAL A 25 -8.55 3.18 -18.36
CA VAL A 25 -7.22 2.91 -17.79
C VAL A 25 -7.15 3.29 -16.31
N ALA A 26 -7.91 2.54 -15.49
CA ALA A 26 -7.95 2.77 -14.05
C ALA A 26 -6.56 2.61 -13.41
N GLY A 27 -6.29 3.34 -12.33
CA GLY A 27 -4.99 3.34 -11.67
C GLY A 27 -5.08 3.65 -10.19
N ALA A 28 -4.03 4.22 -9.62
CA ALA A 28 -3.88 4.47 -8.18
C ALA A 28 -4.91 5.41 -7.53
N ALA A 29 -5.84 5.98 -8.28
CA ALA A 29 -6.94 6.80 -7.77
C ALA A 29 -8.29 6.06 -7.76
N ASP A 30 -8.32 4.83 -8.27
CA ASP A 30 -9.51 4.00 -8.34
C ASP A 30 -9.57 3.08 -7.12
N GLU A 31 -10.51 3.33 -6.22
CA GLU A 31 -10.62 2.62 -4.94
C GLU A 31 -10.84 1.12 -5.12
N TRP A 32 -11.70 0.73 -6.08
CA TRP A 32 -11.98 -0.67 -6.34
C TRP A 32 -10.73 -1.40 -6.84
N LEU A 33 -10.01 -0.82 -7.80
CA LEU A 33 -8.76 -1.41 -8.31
C LEU A 33 -7.70 -1.54 -7.20
N VAL A 34 -7.56 -0.53 -6.34
CA VAL A 34 -6.57 -0.55 -5.25
C VAL A 34 -6.94 -1.59 -4.20
N ALA A 35 -8.24 -1.75 -3.89
CA ALA A 35 -8.70 -2.75 -2.94
C ALA A 35 -8.50 -4.20 -3.42
N GLN A 36 -8.47 -4.43 -4.73
CA GLN A 36 -8.19 -5.75 -5.33
C GLN A 36 -6.69 -6.05 -5.46
N ALA A 37 -5.80 -5.10 -5.15
CA ALA A 37 -4.37 -5.26 -5.42
C ALA A 37 -3.61 -6.05 -4.34
N LEU A 38 -4.20 -6.18 -3.14
CA LEU A 38 -3.53 -6.72 -1.97
C LEU A 38 -4.44 -7.71 -1.24
N ASP A 39 -3.83 -8.80 -0.78
CA ASP A 39 -4.40 -9.66 0.25
C ASP A 39 -3.69 -9.36 1.57
N VAL A 40 -4.47 -9.18 2.64
CA VAL A 40 -3.95 -8.84 3.97
C VAL A 40 -4.51 -9.81 4.99
N SER A 41 -3.62 -10.48 5.70
CA SER A 41 -3.97 -11.27 6.87
C SER A 41 -3.35 -10.66 8.13
N THR A 42 -4.07 -10.80 9.24
CA THR A 42 -3.68 -10.21 10.51
C THR A 42 -3.87 -11.19 11.64
N SER A 43 -2.98 -11.13 12.63
CA SER A 43 -3.15 -11.76 13.93
C SER A 43 -2.67 -10.80 15.02
N ALA A 44 -3.19 -10.96 16.22
CA ALA A 44 -2.79 -10.14 17.35
C ALA A 44 -2.82 -10.94 18.64
N HIS A 45 -1.80 -10.76 19.47
CA HIS A 45 -1.75 -11.35 20.81
C HIS A 45 -1.28 -10.32 21.82
N ARG A 46 -1.73 -10.48 23.06
CA ARG A 46 -1.38 -9.57 24.15
C ARG A 46 -0.02 -9.94 24.74
N GLN A 47 0.84 -8.93 24.95
CA GLN A 47 2.16 -9.07 25.55
C GLN A 47 2.35 -7.96 26.60
N GLY A 48 1.96 -8.25 27.84
CA GLY A 48 1.97 -7.26 28.92
C GLY A 48 0.99 -6.12 28.64
N GLU A 49 1.46 -4.88 28.67
CA GLU A 49 0.69 -3.64 28.41
C GLU A 49 0.67 -3.26 26.91
N ARG A 50 0.98 -4.21 26.03
CA ARG A 50 1.00 -3.99 24.58
C ARG A 50 0.30 -5.14 23.86
N ILE A 51 -0.17 -4.85 22.66
CA ILE A 51 -0.68 -5.84 21.72
C ILE A 51 0.32 -5.93 20.57
N GLU A 52 0.86 -7.13 20.34
CA GLU A 52 1.72 -7.41 19.20
C GLU A 52 0.83 -7.83 18.02
N VAL A 53 0.73 -6.94 17.04
CA VAL A 53 -0.03 -7.15 15.80
C VAL A 53 0.93 -7.61 14.73
N THR A 54 0.69 -8.80 14.18
CA THR A 54 1.37 -9.29 12.97
C THR A 54 0.46 -9.07 11.78
N MET A 55 0.95 -8.33 10.78
CA MET A 55 0.27 -8.11 9.52
C MET A 55 1.11 -8.71 8.39
N ARG A 56 0.52 -9.62 7.63
CA ARG A 56 1.11 -10.17 6.41
C ARG A 56 0.40 -9.54 5.22
N VAL A 57 1.16 -8.80 4.41
CA VAL A 57 0.67 -8.09 3.22
C VAL A 57 1.29 -8.73 1.99
N GLU A 58 0.44 -9.26 1.11
CA GLU A 58 0.86 -9.86 -0.16
C GLU A 58 0.10 -9.30 -1.34
N ALA A 59 0.72 -9.39 -2.51
CA ALA A 59 0.06 -9.02 -3.76
C ALA A 59 -0.99 -10.08 -4.09
N ALA A 60 -2.20 -9.63 -4.43
CA ALA A 60 -3.25 -10.48 -4.97
C ALA A 60 -3.00 -10.70 -6.48
N ASP A 61 -3.99 -10.53 -7.35
CA ASP A 61 -3.84 -10.80 -8.79
C ASP A 61 -3.24 -9.62 -9.58
N VAL A 62 -2.00 -9.22 -9.23
CA VAL A 62 -1.28 -8.11 -9.86
C VAL A 62 0.08 -8.52 -10.44
N GLY A 63 0.38 -8.11 -11.68
CA GLY A 63 1.60 -8.50 -12.39
C GLY A 63 2.86 -7.70 -12.03
N HIS A 64 2.85 -6.92 -10.95
CA HIS A 64 3.96 -6.04 -10.56
C HIS A 64 4.00 -5.78 -9.06
N ARG A 65 5.12 -5.25 -8.56
CA ARG A 65 5.25 -4.81 -7.16
C ARG A 65 4.23 -3.72 -6.80
N VAL A 66 3.71 -3.74 -5.57
CA VAL A 66 2.73 -2.77 -5.08
C VAL A 66 3.34 -1.88 -3.97
N PRO A 67 3.24 -0.54 -4.08
CA PRO A 67 2.68 0.21 -5.20
C PRO A 67 3.72 0.44 -6.32
N THR A 68 3.25 0.54 -7.56
CA THR A 68 4.09 0.91 -8.71
C THR A 68 3.85 2.36 -9.17
N GLY A 69 4.71 2.87 -10.05
CA GLY A 69 4.61 4.20 -10.66
C GLY A 69 5.61 5.21 -10.09
N ASP A 70 5.11 6.36 -9.63
CA ASP A 70 5.89 7.51 -9.17
C ASP A 70 6.81 7.17 -7.97
N VAL A 71 7.89 7.94 -7.80
CA VAL A 71 8.86 7.84 -6.71
C VAL A 71 8.25 8.14 -5.33
N PHE A 72 7.15 8.88 -5.29
CA PHE A 72 6.46 9.26 -4.05
C PHE A 72 5.44 8.24 -3.55
N ARG A 73 5.07 7.25 -4.37
CA ARG A 73 4.01 6.30 -4.03
C ARG A 73 4.47 5.34 -2.95
N ARG A 74 3.64 5.17 -1.91
CA ARG A 74 3.90 4.32 -0.74
C ARG A 74 2.61 3.72 -0.22
N LEU A 75 2.71 2.59 0.46
CA LEU A 75 1.65 2.06 1.31
C LEU A 75 1.93 2.47 2.76
N ARG A 76 0.89 2.92 3.45
CA ARG A 76 0.85 3.03 4.89
C ARG A 76 0.18 1.79 5.44
N VAL A 77 0.83 1.11 6.38
CA VAL A 77 0.26 -0.03 7.10
C VAL A 77 0.17 0.39 8.57
N ALA A 78 -1.03 0.37 9.13
CA ALA A 78 -1.28 0.90 10.46
C ALA A 78 -2.20 0.01 11.29
N ALA A 79 -2.01 0.02 12.61
CA ALA A 79 -2.91 -0.60 13.58
C ALA A 79 -3.07 0.32 14.80
N TRP A 80 -4.26 0.30 15.41
CA TRP A 80 -4.62 1.14 16.55
C TRP A 80 -5.79 0.57 17.34
N THR A 81 -5.87 0.91 18.62
CA THR A 81 -7.06 0.70 19.46
C THR A 81 -7.96 1.94 19.41
N ASP A 82 -9.22 1.79 19.81
CA ASP A 82 -10.13 2.94 19.91
C ASP A 82 -9.58 4.04 20.82
N GLY A 83 -9.54 5.26 20.30
CA GLY A 83 -8.99 6.44 21.00
C GLY A 83 -7.46 6.47 21.11
N GLY A 84 -6.75 5.44 20.62
CA GLY A 84 -5.29 5.40 20.57
C GLY A 84 -4.71 5.98 19.28
N ASP A 85 -3.47 6.45 19.35
CA ASP A 85 -2.72 6.88 18.16
C ASP A 85 -2.28 5.66 17.32
N PRO A 86 -2.32 5.75 15.98
CA PRO A 86 -1.91 4.65 15.12
C PRO A 86 -0.41 4.40 15.17
N VAL A 87 -0.06 3.12 15.32
CA VAL A 87 1.30 2.62 15.09
C VAL A 87 1.40 2.22 13.63
N GLU A 88 2.37 2.79 12.91
CA GLU A 88 2.44 2.65 11.46
C GLU A 88 3.83 2.24 10.94
N ARG A 89 3.82 1.66 9.74
CA ARG A 89 4.97 1.37 8.90
C ARG A 89 4.68 1.76 7.46
N TRP A 90 5.72 2.16 6.75
CA TRP A 90 5.63 2.62 5.37
C TRP A 90 6.37 1.66 4.44
N LEU A 91 5.66 1.18 3.42
CA LEU A 91 6.22 0.31 2.38
C LEU A 91 6.33 1.09 1.07
N GLY A 92 7.49 1.06 0.44
CA GLY A 92 7.73 1.86 -0.75
C GLY A 92 9.19 1.87 -1.17
N ARG A 93 9.51 2.80 -2.07
CA ARG A 93 10.90 3.09 -2.41
C ARG A 93 11.41 4.27 -1.63
N GLU A 94 12.65 4.15 -1.17
CA GLU A 94 13.41 5.27 -0.64
C GLU A 94 14.48 5.66 -1.65
N PHE A 95 14.65 6.97 -1.83
CA PHE A 95 15.58 7.53 -2.81
C PHE A 95 16.58 8.42 -2.11
N ALA A 96 17.85 8.27 -2.45
CA ALA A 96 18.91 9.18 -2.03
C ALA A 96 19.37 10.04 -3.21
N ALA A 97 19.73 11.29 -2.90
CA ALA A 97 20.42 12.16 -3.85
C ALA A 97 21.88 11.71 -3.96
N VAL A 98 22.29 11.35 -5.16
CA VAL A 98 23.67 10.99 -5.48
C VAL A 98 24.22 12.06 -6.42
N THR A 99 25.39 12.62 -6.10
CA THR A 99 26.07 13.59 -6.95
C THR A 99 26.25 13.03 -8.36
N ALA A 100 25.94 13.83 -9.37
CA ALA A 100 26.13 13.40 -10.75
C ALA A 100 27.63 13.20 -11.06
N SER A 101 27.95 12.27 -11.97
CA SER A 101 29.33 11.97 -12.38
C SER A 101 30.06 13.17 -13.00
N THR A 102 29.32 14.20 -13.44
CA THR A 102 29.84 15.45 -13.98
C THR A 102 30.20 16.48 -12.92
N GLY A 103 29.93 16.21 -11.63
CA GLY A 103 30.14 17.16 -10.53
C GLY A 103 29.06 18.24 -10.43
N GLU A 104 28.13 18.32 -11.39
CA GLU A 104 27.03 19.28 -11.41
C GLU A 104 25.69 18.59 -11.13
N GLY A 105 25.02 18.99 -10.05
CA GLY A 105 23.69 18.52 -9.68
C GLY A 105 23.65 17.14 -9.01
N PHE A 106 22.44 16.62 -8.83
CA PHE A 106 22.17 15.33 -8.21
C PHE A 106 21.19 14.49 -9.03
N ARG A 107 21.27 13.17 -8.88
CA ARG A 107 20.28 12.21 -9.37
C ARG A 107 19.69 11.47 -8.19
N LEU A 108 18.37 11.31 -8.19
CA LEU A 108 17.71 10.42 -7.24
C LEU A 108 17.93 8.97 -7.69
N ARG A 109 18.43 8.13 -6.79
CA ARG A 109 18.53 6.68 -7.02
C ARG A 109 17.79 5.94 -5.91
N PRO A 110 17.05 4.87 -6.24
CA PRO A 110 16.45 4.03 -5.21
C PRO A 110 17.57 3.38 -4.39
N VAL A 111 17.49 3.50 -3.08
CA VAL A 111 18.44 2.91 -2.11
C VAL A 111 17.80 1.83 -1.25
N LEU A 112 16.47 1.82 -1.15
CA LEU A 112 15.68 0.78 -0.52
C LEU A 112 14.38 0.59 -1.30
N ASP A 113 13.92 -0.66 -1.40
CA ASP A 113 12.65 -1.02 -2.00
C ASP A 113 11.94 -2.05 -1.11
N SER A 114 11.03 -1.56 -0.26
CA SER A 114 10.21 -2.37 0.65
C SER A 114 8.80 -2.63 0.10
N ARG A 115 8.58 -2.40 -1.20
CA ARG A 115 7.28 -2.64 -1.84
C ARG A 115 6.91 -4.11 -1.78
N VAL A 116 5.61 -4.37 -1.69
CA VAL A 116 5.04 -5.71 -1.75
C VAL A 116 5.45 -6.34 -3.09
N PRO A 117 6.15 -7.50 -3.09
CA PRO A 117 6.53 -8.19 -4.32
C PRO A 117 5.31 -8.59 -5.16
N ALA A 118 5.48 -8.72 -6.47
CA ALA A 118 4.47 -9.37 -7.30
C ALA A 118 4.34 -10.85 -6.91
N PRO A 119 3.22 -11.53 -7.20
CA PRO A 119 3.09 -12.97 -7.02
C PRO A 119 4.22 -13.71 -7.74
N GLY A 120 4.99 -14.50 -6.99
CA GLY A 120 6.16 -15.24 -7.50
C GLY A 120 7.49 -14.47 -7.50
N ASP A 121 7.50 -13.16 -7.24
CA ASP A 121 8.72 -12.32 -7.24
C ASP A 121 9.36 -12.14 -5.85
N GLY A 122 8.78 -12.76 -4.81
CA GLY A 122 9.26 -12.70 -3.44
C GLY A 122 8.23 -13.18 -2.42
N GLU A 123 8.62 -13.17 -1.16
CA GLU A 123 7.72 -13.47 -0.04
C GLU A 123 6.83 -12.27 0.29
N ALA A 124 5.69 -12.53 0.93
CA ALA A 124 4.86 -11.48 1.49
C ALA A 124 5.63 -10.63 2.51
N VAL A 125 5.20 -9.39 2.66
CA VAL A 125 5.78 -8.49 3.65
C VAL A 125 5.11 -8.76 5.00
N GLU A 126 5.88 -9.28 5.96
CA GLU A 126 5.45 -9.41 7.36
C GLU A 126 5.87 -8.15 8.15
N LEU A 127 4.90 -7.55 8.84
CA LEU A 127 5.10 -6.39 9.70
C LEU A 127 4.61 -6.71 11.10
N ARG A 128 5.39 -6.26 12.09
CA ARG A 128 5.03 -6.34 13.51
C ARG A 128 4.84 -4.94 14.06
N LEU A 129 3.64 -4.67 14.58
CA LEU A 129 3.26 -3.39 15.15
C LEU A 129 2.97 -3.61 16.64
N SER A 130 3.68 -2.89 17.50
CA SER A 130 3.47 -2.94 18.94
C SER A 130 2.54 -1.81 19.35
N VAL A 131 1.25 -2.11 19.45
CA VAL A 131 0.18 -1.16 19.76
C VAL A 131 0.01 -1.08 21.27
N PRO A 132 -0.11 0.13 21.88
CA PRO A 132 -0.48 0.24 23.29
C PRO A 132 -1.78 -0.49 23.57
N ASP A 133 -1.80 -1.29 24.62
CA ASP A 133 -2.99 -1.97 25.06
C ASP A 133 -3.96 -0.95 25.68
N ALA A 134 -5.15 -0.83 25.09
CA ALA A 134 -6.20 0.07 25.54
C ALA A 134 -7.54 -0.66 25.48
N GLU A 135 -8.53 -0.12 26.19
CA GLU A 135 -9.89 -0.65 26.11
C GLU A 135 -10.49 -0.40 24.73
N GLY A 136 -11.03 -1.45 24.11
CA GLY A 136 -11.76 -1.37 22.85
C GLY A 136 -11.25 -2.35 21.79
N PRO A 137 -11.91 -2.37 20.61
CA PRO A 137 -11.47 -3.16 19.48
C PRO A 137 -10.11 -2.70 18.95
N LEU A 138 -9.34 -3.66 18.44
CA LEU A 138 -8.12 -3.39 17.69
C LEU A 138 -8.47 -3.26 16.20
N HIS A 139 -8.05 -2.17 15.59
CA HIS A 139 -8.28 -1.83 14.19
C HIS A 139 -6.99 -1.83 13.38
N TRP A 140 -7.11 -1.98 12.08
CA TRP A 140 -6.00 -1.88 11.14
C TRP A 140 -6.43 -1.31 9.79
N SER A 141 -5.47 -0.76 9.06
CA SER A 141 -5.63 -0.37 7.66
C SER A 141 -4.35 -0.51 6.84
N VAL A 142 -4.54 -0.64 5.53
CA VAL A 142 -3.52 -0.48 4.50
C VAL A 142 -4.02 0.58 3.52
N GLU A 143 -3.27 1.66 3.38
CA GLU A 143 -3.64 2.83 2.57
C GLU A 143 -2.57 3.10 1.50
N LEU A 144 -2.99 3.29 0.26
CA LEU A 144 -2.14 3.78 -0.81
C LEU A 144 -2.05 5.30 -0.76
N HIS A 145 -0.83 5.80 -0.59
CA HIS A 145 -0.50 7.21 -0.71
C HIS A 145 0.13 7.48 -2.08
N ARG A 146 -0.53 8.33 -2.87
CA ARG A 146 -0.02 8.79 -4.18
C ARG A 146 1.17 9.74 -4.03
N MET A 147 1.21 10.47 -2.90
CA MET A 147 2.33 11.29 -2.46
C MET A 147 2.28 11.51 -0.94
N PRO A 148 3.38 11.94 -0.29
CA PRO A 148 3.35 12.30 1.13
C PRO A 148 2.33 13.41 1.42
N VAL A 149 1.59 13.28 2.52
CA VAL A 149 0.58 14.26 2.95
C VAL A 149 1.18 15.65 3.14
N ALA A 150 2.35 15.75 3.77
CA ALA A 150 3.04 17.04 3.93
C ALA A 150 3.35 17.70 2.58
N THR A 151 3.75 16.92 1.57
CA THR A 151 3.99 17.41 0.21
C THR A 151 2.69 17.83 -0.48
N ALA A 152 1.60 17.09 -0.28
CA ALA A 152 0.28 17.45 -0.78
C ALA A 152 -0.17 18.81 -0.22
N SER A 153 -0.10 18.99 1.10
CA SER A 153 -0.44 20.24 1.78
C SER A 153 0.41 21.42 1.29
N GLN A 154 1.73 21.24 1.16
CA GLN A 154 2.63 22.28 0.65
C GLN A 154 2.29 22.72 -0.78
N ARG A 155 1.66 21.83 -1.56
CA ARG A 155 1.24 22.08 -2.94
C ARG A 155 -0.24 22.48 -3.05
N ASN A 156 -0.91 22.75 -1.92
CA ASN A 156 -2.34 23.06 -1.84
C ASN A 156 -3.24 21.97 -2.44
N PHE A 157 -2.82 20.72 -2.38
CA PHE A 157 -3.70 19.58 -2.61
C PHE A 157 -4.40 19.19 -1.33
N ASP A 158 -5.66 18.76 -1.44
CA ASP A 158 -6.38 18.14 -0.34
C ASP A 158 -5.68 16.80 0.04
N PRO A 159 -5.21 16.67 1.30
CA PRO A 159 -4.58 15.45 1.80
C PRO A 159 -5.40 14.18 1.63
N GLU A 160 -6.73 14.27 1.64
CA GLU A 160 -7.59 13.08 1.51
C GLU A 160 -7.59 12.58 0.08
N THR A 161 -7.46 13.48 -0.91
CA THR A 161 -7.42 13.08 -2.31
C THR A 161 -6.16 12.28 -2.66
N VAL A 162 -5.08 12.38 -1.90
CA VAL A 162 -3.84 11.63 -2.20
C VAL A 162 -3.80 10.26 -1.55
N LYS A 163 -4.84 9.88 -0.79
CA LYS A 163 -4.98 8.58 -0.12
C LYS A 163 -6.05 7.75 -0.80
N VAL A 164 -5.85 6.44 -0.84
CA VAL A 164 -6.85 5.46 -1.26
C VAL A 164 -6.74 4.26 -0.34
N THR A 165 -7.82 3.89 0.34
CA THR A 165 -7.85 2.72 1.22
C THR A 165 -7.77 1.44 0.37
N ALA A 166 -6.78 0.60 0.63
CA ALA A 166 -6.68 -0.72 -0.02
C ALA A 166 -7.41 -1.78 0.82
N ALA A 167 -7.20 -1.78 2.13
CA ALA A 167 -7.85 -2.72 3.03
C ALA A 167 -7.98 -2.12 4.43
N TYR A 168 -8.98 -2.55 5.18
CA TYR A 168 -9.18 -2.17 6.57
C TYR A 168 -9.99 -3.25 7.30
N GLY A 169 -9.87 -3.27 8.63
CA GLY A 169 -10.67 -4.19 9.44
C GLY A 169 -10.44 -4.05 10.94
N SER A 170 -11.02 -4.98 11.69
CA SER A 170 -10.74 -5.20 13.10
C SER A 170 -10.03 -6.54 13.30
N ILE A 171 -9.24 -6.66 14.36
CA ILE A 171 -8.51 -7.88 14.73
C ILE A 171 -9.06 -8.40 16.05
N GLU A 172 -9.39 -9.68 16.09
CA GLU A 172 -9.67 -10.36 17.35
C GLU A 172 -8.36 -10.74 18.04
N LEU A 173 -8.26 -10.52 19.35
CA LEU A 173 -7.10 -10.94 20.12
C LEU A 173 -7.13 -12.46 20.28
N GLU A 174 -6.04 -13.10 19.88
CA GLU A 174 -5.77 -14.49 20.19
C GLU A 174 -5.68 -14.67 21.71
N ARG A 175 -6.29 -15.75 22.21
CA ARG A 175 -6.36 -16.07 23.64
C ARG A 175 -5.07 -16.68 24.16
#